data_AF-A0A2G2ZKZ2-F1
#
_entry.id   AF-A0A2G2ZKZ2-F1
#
_cell.length_a   1.000
_cell.length_b   1.000
_cell.length_c   1.000
_cell.angle_alpha   90.00
_cell.angle_beta   90.00
_cell.angle_gamma   90.00
#
_symmetry.space_group_name_H-M   'P 1'
#
loop_
_entity.id
_entity.type
_entity.pdbx_description
1 polymer ?
#
loop_
_entity_poly.entity_id
_entity_poly.type
_entity_poly.pdbx_seq_one_letter_code
_entity_poly.pdbx_strand_id
1 'polypeptide(L)'
;MLLVKRPFPEGTVTVYSRINDTIRDIKSRIGAKEKINMDTFSLFHENNFLEDDKTVGFYNIDRGSTIDMVFNPIHKLFISVVMPKPEIVKIEIYFASTVSGIKKIIESKVGCSMDDMDLYLGNQRLEDSKKLLDQCNIEVDTIFQVKRKKIQILIKKWSGESIMLYVDRYELVENVKVMLVEKVGIPVDKQKLSYQGKLLDDSRDLASYNIGWHSIVYSGCYLH
;
A
#
# COMPACT_ATOMS: atom_id res chain seq x y z
N MET A 1 2.60 26.75 26.31
CA MET A 1 2.30 25.31 26.37
C MET A 1 0.79 25.19 26.49
N LEU A 2 0.19 24.43 25.59
CA LEU A 2 -1.26 24.17 25.53
C LEU A 2 -1.51 22.71 25.88
N LEU A 3 -2.67 22.45 26.49
CA LEU A 3 -3.16 21.11 26.72
C LEU A 3 -4.17 20.77 25.62
N VAL A 4 -4.03 19.63 24.97
CA VAL A 4 -4.97 19.15 23.97
C VAL A 4 -5.61 17.88 24.50
N LYS A 5 -6.92 17.87 24.66
CA LYS A 5 -7.66 16.69 25.11
C LYS A 5 -7.74 15.67 23.99
N ARG A 6 -7.38 14.42 24.32
CA ARG A 6 -7.50 13.31 23.38
C ARG A 6 -8.97 12.90 23.23
N PRO A 7 -9.35 12.38 22.05
CA PRO A 7 -10.69 11.85 21.77
C PRO A 7 -10.93 10.42 22.29
N PHE A 8 -9.93 9.76 22.87
CA PHE A 8 -10.07 8.46 23.56
C PHE A 8 -10.09 8.66 25.08
N PRO A 9 -10.54 7.67 25.88
CA PRO A 9 -10.99 7.89 27.26
C PRO A 9 -9.97 8.54 28.21
N GLU A 10 -8.66 8.51 27.95
CA GLU A 10 -7.69 9.08 28.89
C GLU A 10 -6.48 9.75 28.22
N GLY A 11 -6.34 11.06 28.49
CA GLY A 11 -5.08 11.79 28.38
C GLY A 11 -5.17 13.15 27.71
N THR A 12 -4.32 14.07 28.15
CA THR A 12 -4.03 15.32 27.44
C THR A 12 -2.63 15.24 26.84
N VAL A 13 -2.45 15.79 25.64
CA VAL A 13 -1.11 16.00 25.05
C VAL A 13 -0.73 17.46 25.20
N THR A 14 0.48 17.72 25.69
CA THR A 14 0.99 19.09 25.78
C THR A 14 1.78 19.44 24.54
N VAL A 15 1.46 20.56 23.89
CA VAL A 15 2.23 21.10 22.76
C VAL A 15 2.70 22.51 23.05
N TYR A 16 3.86 22.88 22.50
CA TYR A 16 4.36 24.24 22.58
C TYR A 16 3.62 25.14 21.58
N SER A 17 3.32 26.36 22.02
CA SER A 17 2.68 27.41 21.23
C SER A 17 3.24 28.78 21.58
N ARG A 18 3.18 29.67 20.60
CA ARG A 18 3.37 31.12 20.65
C ARG A 18 2.09 31.78 20.18
N ILE A 19 1.87 33.01 20.60
CA ILE A 19 0.64 33.76 20.26
C ILE A 19 0.46 33.95 18.74
N ASN A 20 1.56 34.01 17.99
CA ASN A 20 1.56 34.19 16.54
C ASN A 20 1.58 32.87 15.76
N ASP A 21 1.63 31.72 16.43
CA ASP A 21 1.51 30.43 15.73
C ASP A 21 0.10 30.32 15.15
N THR A 22 0.01 29.79 13.92
CA THR A 22 -1.27 29.45 13.32
C THR A 22 -1.83 28.17 13.92
N ILE A 23 -3.13 27.95 13.80
CA ILE A 23 -3.76 26.67 14.19
C ILE A 23 -3.16 25.52 13.36
N ARG A 24 -2.80 25.76 12.10
CA ARG A 24 -2.06 24.78 11.28
C ARG A 24 -0.73 24.38 11.92
N ASP A 25 0.05 25.33 12.43
CA ASP A 25 1.30 25.05 13.14
C ASP A 25 1.08 24.20 14.39
N ILE A 26 0.00 24.48 15.14
CA ILE A 26 -0.39 23.70 16.32
C ILE A 26 -0.77 22.27 15.92
N LYS A 27 -1.63 22.09 14.91
CA LYS A 27 -2.01 20.78 14.40
C LYS A 27 -0.80 19.98 13.90
N SER A 28 0.15 20.62 13.22
CA SER A 28 1.40 20.00 12.78
C SER A 28 2.23 19.44 13.94
N ARG A 29 2.36 20.19 15.03
CA ARG A 29 3.09 19.75 16.24
C ARG A 29 2.38 18.63 16.99
N ILE A 30 1.04 18.68 17.08
CA ILE A 30 0.23 17.59 17.64
C ILE A 30 0.46 16.34 16.80
N GLY A 31 0.39 16.46 15.46
CA GLY A 31 0.60 15.37 14.54
C GLY A 31 1.97 14.71 14.68
N ALA A 32 3.03 15.51 14.76
CA ALA A 32 4.40 15.01 14.99
C ALA A 32 4.54 14.29 16.34
N LYS A 33 3.90 14.82 17.39
CA LYS A 33 4.02 14.28 18.76
C LYS A 33 3.21 13.00 18.97
N GLU A 34 1.98 12.97 18.47
CA GLU A 34 1.06 11.83 18.63
C GLU A 34 1.16 10.84 17.44
N LYS A 35 2.02 11.13 16.45
CA LYS A 35 2.20 10.34 15.22
C LYS A 35 0.90 10.17 14.43
N ILE A 36 0.17 11.27 14.25
CA ILE A 36 -1.09 11.34 13.49
C ILE A 36 -1.01 12.45 12.44
N ASN A 37 -1.75 12.35 11.34
CA ASN A 37 -1.76 13.40 10.31
C ASN A 37 -2.62 14.60 10.79
N MET A 38 -2.13 15.82 10.58
CA MET A 38 -2.76 17.07 11.05
C MET A 38 -4.17 17.34 10.47
N ASP A 39 -4.48 16.76 9.31
CA ASP A 39 -5.76 16.90 8.61
C ASP A 39 -6.83 15.90 9.11
N THR A 40 -6.43 14.97 10.01
CA THR A 40 -7.34 13.93 10.52
C THR A 40 -8.23 14.40 11.67
N PHE A 41 -7.99 15.61 12.18
CA PHE A 41 -8.72 16.13 13.33
C PHE A 41 -8.96 17.64 13.22
N SER A 42 -10.08 18.05 13.82
CA SER A 42 -10.39 19.45 14.09
C SER A 42 -10.01 19.79 15.53
N LEU A 43 -9.64 21.05 15.73
CA LEU A 43 -9.42 21.61 17.05
C LEU A 43 -10.57 22.56 17.40
N PHE A 44 -10.98 22.53 18.66
CA PHE A 44 -12.02 23.38 19.22
C PHE A 44 -11.53 24.02 20.51
N HIS A 45 -11.89 25.28 20.74
CA HIS A 45 -11.67 25.97 22.02
C HIS A 45 -12.96 26.66 22.42
N GLU A 46 -13.48 26.37 23.61
CA GLU A 46 -14.74 26.96 24.11
C GLU A 46 -15.91 26.78 23.12
N ASN A 47 -16.01 25.59 22.51
CA ASN A 47 -16.96 25.24 21.45
C ASN A 47 -16.79 25.97 20.10
N ASN A 48 -15.75 26.79 19.95
CA ASN A 48 -15.44 27.42 18.66
C ASN A 48 -14.52 26.52 17.84
N PHE A 49 -14.89 26.30 16.58
CA PHE A 49 -14.02 25.66 15.60
C PHE A 49 -12.81 26.54 15.32
N LEU A 50 -11.61 25.95 15.38
CA LEU A 50 -10.37 26.67 15.13
C LEU A 50 -9.94 26.50 13.67
N GLU A 51 -9.97 27.60 12.92
CA GLU A 51 -9.60 27.67 11.51
C GLU A 51 -8.07 27.67 11.35
N ASP A 52 -7.57 26.92 10.36
CA ASP A 52 -6.14 26.64 10.17
C ASP A 52 -5.28 27.90 9.96
N ASP A 53 -5.84 28.94 9.33
CA ASP A 53 -5.15 30.19 8.96
C ASP A 53 -5.10 31.22 10.10
N LYS A 54 -5.91 31.06 11.14
CA LYS A 54 -5.96 31.96 12.28
C LYS A 54 -4.86 31.62 13.28
N THR A 55 -4.46 32.62 14.07
CA THR A 55 -3.44 32.43 15.10
C THR A 55 -4.04 32.00 16.43
N VAL A 56 -3.22 31.40 17.28
CA VAL A 56 -3.58 31.09 18.67
C VAL A 56 -4.06 32.36 19.40
N GLY A 57 -3.41 33.50 19.16
CA GLY A 57 -3.79 34.79 19.71
C GLY A 57 -5.15 35.32 19.22
N PHE A 58 -5.53 35.03 17.97
CA PHE A 58 -6.85 35.41 17.44
C PHE A 58 -7.99 34.82 18.27
N TYR A 59 -7.81 33.61 18.80
CA TYR A 59 -8.78 32.91 19.64
C TYR A 59 -8.60 33.15 21.15
N ASN A 60 -7.73 34.09 21.54
CA ASN A 60 -7.37 34.35 22.95
C ASN A 60 -6.97 33.07 23.71
N ILE A 61 -6.24 32.17 23.04
CA ILE A 61 -5.78 30.93 23.65
C ILE A 61 -4.46 31.22 24.38
N ASP A 62 -4.51 31.16 25.70
CA ASP A 62 -3.39 31.49 26.56
C ASP A 62 -2.62 30.26 27.08
N ARG A 63 -1.56 30.52 27.84
CA ARG A 63 -0.74 29.47 28.45
C ARG A 63 -1.60 28.64 29.41
N GLY A 64 -1.67 27.34 29.18
CA GLY A 64 -2.44 26.41 30.01
C GLY A 64 -3.88 26.18 29.54
N SER A 65 -4.34 26.91 28.51
CA SER A 65 -5.65 26.63 27.89
C SER A 65 -5.74 25.20 27.38
N THR A 66 -6.96 24.66 27.45
CA THR A 66 -7.27 23.31 26.98
C THR A 66 -8.05 23.38 25.68
N ILE A 67 -7.52 22.75 24.64
CA ILE A 67 -8.14 22.63 23.32
C ILE A 67 -8.72 21.22 23.20
N ASP A 68 -9.96 21.13 22.73
CA ASP A 68 -10.60 19.86 22.42
C ASP A 68 -10.23 19.41 21.00
N MET A 69 -9.73 18.19 20.87
CA MET A 69 -9.43 17.59 19.58
C MET A 69 -10.53 16.60 19.20
N VAL A 70 -11.11 16.79 18.03
CA VAL A 70 -12.15 15.91 17.48
C VAL A 70 -11.61 15.24 16.23
N PHE A 71 -11.52 13.90 16.23
CA PHE A 71 -11.18 13.17 15.00
C PHE A 71 -12.31 13.31 13.99
N ASN A 72 -11.95 13.67 12.76
CA ASN A 72 -12.86 13.80 11.65
C ASN A 72 -12.64 12.62 10.69
N PRO A 73 -13.33 11.48 10.87
CA PRO A 73 -13.19 10.31 10.00
C PRO A 73 -13.67 10.56 8.55
N ILE A 74 -14.31 11.70 8.27
CA ILE A 74 -14.93 12.04 6.99
C ILE A 74 -13.96 12.82 6.07
N HIS A 75 -12.81 13.29 6.57
CA HIS A 75 -11.86 13.97 5.68
C HIS A 75 -11.34 13.00 4.62
N LYS A 76 -11.45 13.47 3.38
CA LYS A 76 -11.00 12.75 2.21
C LYS A 76 -9.56 13.16 1.90
N LEU A 77 -8.75 12.20 1.49
CA LEU A 77 -7.36 12.37 1.11
C LEU A 77 -7.19 11.98 -0.36
N PHE A 78 -6.45 12.79 -1.11
CA PHE A 78 -6.00 12.42 -2.45
C PHE A 78 -4.65 11.72 -2.35
N ILE A 79 -4.56 10.50 -2.88
CA ILE A 79 -3.30 9.77 -2.99
C ILE A 79 -3.00 9.44 -4.45
N SER A 80 -1.72 9.33 -4.78
CA SER A 80 -1.26 8.90 -6.10
C SER A 80 -0.83 7.44 -6.05
N VAL A 81 -1.23 6.67 -7.05
CA VAL A 81 -0.96 5.23 -7.14
C VAL A 81 -0.30 4.94 -8.49
N VAL A 82 0.91 4.39 -8.46
CA VAL A 82 1.62 3.93 -9.66
C VAL A 82 1.20 2.50 -9.94
N MET A 83 0.55 2.28 -11.09
CA MET A 83 0.13 0.94 -11.51
C MET A 83 1.31 0.13 -12.08
N PRO A 84 1.20 -1.21 -12.20
CA PRO A 84 2.21 -2.04 -12.85
C PRO A 84 2.39 -1.72 -14.34
N LYS A 85 1.38 -1.14 -14.98
CA LYS A 85 1.48 -0.46 -16.28
C LYS A 85 1.87 0.99 -15.99
N PRO A 86 2.70 1.67 -16.81
CA PRO A 86 3.24 2.99 -16.52
C PRO A 86 2.16 4.09 -16.55
N GLU A 87 1.29 4.08 -15.54
CA GLU A 87 0.16 4.96 -15.37
C GLU A 87 0.06 5.34 -13.88
N ILE A 88 -0.05 6.64 -13.62
CA ILE A 88 -0.27 7.17 -12.28
C ILE A 88 -1.74 7.53 -12.15
N VAL A 89 -2.40 6.90 -11.18
CA VAL A 89 -3.82 7.08 -10.92
C VAL A 89 -3.97 7.85 -9.62
N LYS A 90 -4.66 8.99 -9.67
CA LYS A 90 -5.05 9.75 -8.48
C LYS A 90 -6.41 9.27 -7.99
N ILE A 91 -6.50 8.92 -6.72
CA ILE A 91 -7.74 8.47 -6.09
C ILE A 91 -8.04 9.25 -4.83
N GLU A 92 -9.34 9.40 -4.55
CA GLU A 92 -9.86 9.99 -3.33
C GLU A 92 -10.22 8.86 -2.36
N ILE A 93 -9.67 8.90 -1.14
CA ILE A 93 -9.90 7.89 -0.10
C ILE A 93 -10.32 8.56 1.22
N TYR A 94 -10.91 7.80 2.13
CA TYR A 94 -11.18 8.29 3.48
C TYR A 94 -10.01 7.95 4.40
N PHE A 95 -9.70 8.80 5.37
CA PHE A 95 -8.62 8.51 6.33
C PHE A 95 -8.80 7.19 7.10
N ALA A 96 -10.05 6.81 7.36
CA ALA A 96 -10.38 5.55 8.02
C ALA A 96 -10.38 4.33 7.07
N SER A 97 -10.08 4.50 5.78
CA SER A 97 -10.10 3.41 4.80
C SER A 97 -9.05 2.35 5.11
N THR A 98 -9.47 1.09 5.03
CA THR A 98 -8.57 -0.06 4.99
C THR A 98 -7.89 -0.18 3.65
N VAL A 99 -6.74 -0.83 3.61
CA VAL A 99 -6.03 -1.11 2.34
C VAL A 99 -6.91 -1.91 1.39
N SER A 100 -7.70 -2.87 1.89
CA SER A 100 -8.74 -3.57 1.11
C SER A 100 -9.76 -2.60 0.48
N GLY A 101 -10.26 -1.63 1.26
CA GLY A 101 -11.18 -0.61 0.75
C GLY A 101 -10.54 0.25 -0.34
N ILE A 102 -9.28 0.63 -0.14
CA ILE A 102 -8.50 1.40 -1.13
C ILE A 102 -8.32 0.60 -2.42
N LYS A 103 -8.01 -0.71 -2.34
CA LYS A 103 -7.92 -1.59 -3.51
C LYS A 103 -9.22 -1.60 -4.31
N LYS A 104 -10.39 -1.63 -3.66
CA LYS A 104 -11.69 -1.54 -4.35
C LYS A 104 -11.90 -0.19 -5.05
N ILE A 105 -11.44 0.91 -4.44
CA ILE A 105 -11.51 2.24 -5.06
C ILE A 105 -10.60 2.28 -6.30
N ILE A 106 -9.37 1.75 -6.21
CA ILE A 106 -8.47 1.63 -7.36
C ILE A 106 -9.14 0.81 -8.45
N GLU A 107 -9.62 -0.40 -8.13
CA GLU A 107 -10.29 -1.31 -9.07
C GLU A 107 -11.45 -0.63 -9.81
N SER A 108 -12.31 0.10 -9.10
CA SER A 108 -13.40 0.86 -9.74
C SER A 108 -12.93 2.00 -10.65
N LYS A 109 -11.73 2.55 -10.39
CA LYS A 109 -11.14 3.63 -11.19
C LYS A 109 -10.42 3.11 -12.44
N VAL A 110 -9.70 2.00 -12.33
CA VAL A 110 -8.85 1.45 -13.41
C VAL A 110 -9.49 0.30 -14.19
N GLY A 111 -10.54 -0.32 -13.66
CA GLY A 111 -11.24 -1.43 -14.30
C GLY A 111 -10.48 -2.77 -14.31
N CYS A 112 -9.46 -2.94 -13.47
CA CYS A 112 -8.73 -4.20 -13.30
C CYS A 112 -8.73 -4.67 -11.85
N SER A 113 -8.81 -6.00 -11.66
CA SER A 113 -8.82 -6.60 -10.32
C SER A 113 -7.51 -6.34 -9.58
N MET A 114 -7.66 -6.04 -8.29
CA MET A 114 -6.56 -5.78 -7.35
C MET A 114 -6.26 -7.01 -6.46
N ASP A 115 -6.94 -8.14 -6.65
CA ASP A 115 -6.80 -9.33 -5.80
C ASP A 115 -5.39 -9.93 -5.85
N ASP A 116 -4.83 -9.98 -7.05
CA ASP A 116 -3.47 -10.47 -7.31
C ASP A 116 -2.42 -9.34 -7.22
N MET A 117 -2.76 -8.21 -6.59
CA MET A 117 -1.87 -7.07 -6.42
C MET A 117 -1.74 -6.64 -4.97
N ASP A 118 -0.59 -6.07 -4.62
CA ASP A 118 -0.28 -5.52 -3.31
C ASP A 118 0.12 -4.06 -3.43
N LEU A 119 -0.30 -3.27 -2.43
CA LEU A 119 0.05 -1.86 -2.29
C LEU A 119 1.33 -1.75 -1.47
N TYR A 120 2.23 -0.89 -1.93
CA TYR A 120 3.50 -0.61 -1.30
C TYR A 120 3.67 0.89 -1.08
N LEU A 121 4.26 1.25 0.05
CA LEU A 121 4.84 2.57 0.27
C LEU A 121 6.36 2.39 0.37
N GLY A 122 7.09 2.86 -0.64
CA GLY A 122 8.50 2.52 -0.82
C GLY A 122 8.68 0.99 -0.93
N ASN A 123 9.36 0.39 0.07
CA ASN A 123 9.59 -1.05 0.14
C ASN A 123 8.63 -1.77 1.12
N GLN A 124 7.80 -1.04 1.86
CA GLN A 124 6.88 -1.62 2.83
C GLN A 124 5.60 -2.08 2.13
N ARG A 125 5.29 -3.37 2.25
CA ARG A 125 4.00 -3.93 1.84
C ARG A 125 2.93 -3.57 2.86
N LEU A 126 1.79 -3.06 2.41
CA LEU A 126 0.66 -2.72 3.26
C LEU A 126 -0.28 -3.92 3.42
N GLU A 127 -0.78 -4.15 4.64
CA GLU A 127 -1.69 -5.25 4.93
C GLU A 127 -3.15 -4.86 4.65
N ASP A 128 -3.87 -5.72 3.91
CA ASP A 128 -5.23 -5.47 3.43
C ASP A 128 -6.26 -5.20 4.54
N SER A 129 -6.10 -5.85 5.70
CA SER A 129 -7.01 -5.76 6.85
C SER A 129 -6.83 -4.50 7.68
N LYS A 130 -5.68 -3.83 7.57
CA LYS A 130 -5.33 -2.67 8.42
C LYS A 130 -5.71 -1.37 7.73
N LYS A 131 -5.96 -0.32 8.53
CA LYS A 131 -6.15 1.03 8.02
C LYS A 131 -4.84 1.55 7.46
N LEU A 132 -4.92 2.48 6.50
CA LEU A 132 -3.73 3.04 5.88
C LEU A 132 -2.88 3.79 6.91
N LEU A 133 -3.51 4.65 7.73
CA LEU A 133 -2.85 5.44 8.77
C LEU A 133 -2.24 4.61 9.92
N ASP A 134 -2.75 3.40 10.17
CA ASP A 134 -2.21 2.55 11.23
C ASP A 134 -0.83 1.96 10.85
N GLN A 135 -0.48 2.02 9.56
CA GLN A 135 0.70 1.36 9.00
C GLN A 135 1.71 2.33 8.39
N CYS A 136 1.28 3.55 8.05
CA CYS A 136 2.13 4.54 7.40
C CYS A 136 1.71 5.97 7.73
N ASN A 137 2.73 6.84 7.84
CA ASN A 137 2.51 8.28 7.83
C ASN A 137 2.37 8.74 6.38
N ILE A 138 1.26 9.42 6.09
CA ILE A 138 0.95 9.91 4.75
C ILE A 138 1.11 11.43 4.76
N GLU A 139 1.94 11.93 3.87
CA GLU A 139 2.04 13.36 3.54
C GLU A 139 1.25 13.68 2.27
N VAL A 140 0.99 14.97 2.05
CA VAL A 140 0.40 15.44 0.78
C VAL A 140 1.28 14.95 -0.38
N ASP A 141 0.66 14.41 -1.42
CA ASP A 141 1.31 13.82 -2.61
C ASP A 141 2.10 12.52 -2.40
N THR A 142 1.86 11.79 -1.30
CA THR A 142 2.44 10.45 -1.13
C THR A 142 2.08 9.53 -2.30
N ILE A 143 3.09 8.84 -2.83
CA ILE A 143 2.96 7.93 -3.97
C ILE A 143 3.03 6.49 -3.47
N PHE A 144 1.97 5.72 -3.73
CA PHE A 144 1.92 4.28 -3.51
C PHE A 144 2.26 3.52 -4.78
N GLN A 145 2.97 2.41 -4.65
CA GLN A 145 3.26 1.52 -5.77
C GLN A 145 2.37 0.29 -5.69
N VAL A 146 1.70 -0.04 -6.78
CA VAL A 146 0.99 -1.31 -6.92
C VAL A 146 1.92 -2.30 -7.60
N LYS A 147 2.17 -3.43 -6.93
CA LYS A 147 2.99 -4.52 -7.45
C LYS A 147 2.16 -5.79 -7.49
N ARG A 148 2.34 -6.60 -8.52
CA ARG A 148 1.68 -7.91 -8.58
C ARG A 148 2.26 -8.85 -7.53
N LYS A 149 1.37 -9.63 -6.93
CA LYS A 149 1.75 -10.70 -6.00
C LYS A 149 2.54 -11.74 -6.76
N LYS A 150 3.68 -12.14 -6.20
CA LYS A 150 4.42 -13.29 -6.70
C LYS A 150 3.74 -14.56 -6.20
N ILE A 151 3.48 -15.49 -7.10
CA ILE A 151 3.08 -16.85 -6.76
C ILE A 151 4.33 -17.72 -6.63
N GLN A 152 4.28 -18.71 -5.75
CA GLN A 152 5.26 -19.77 -5.68
C GLN A 152 4.83 -20.92 -6.56
N ILE A 153 5.70 -21.37 -7.45
CA ILE A 153 5.50 -22.59 -8.25
C ILE A 153 6.66 -23.57 -8.02
N LEU A 154 6.39 -24.85 -8.23
CA LEU A 154 7.37 -25.93 -8.14
C LEU A 154 7.72 -26.40 -9.55
N ILE A 155 9.00 -26.32 -9.91
CA ILE A 155 9.51 -26.84 -11.18
C ILE A 155 10.12 -28.21 -10.92
N LYS A 156 9.47 -29.27 -11.40
CA LYS A 156 9.94 -30.65 -11.26
C LYS A 156 10.80 -31.04 -12.46
N LYS A 157 12.08 -31.33 -12.21
CA LYS A 157 13.03 -31.83 -13.21
C LYS A 157 12.73 -33.30 -13.55
N TRP A 158 13.24 -33.75 -14.69
CA TRP A 158 13.23 -35.17 -15.07
C TRP A 158 13.98 -36.07 -14.08
N SER A 159 15.01 -35.54 -13.39
CA SER A 159 15.75 -36.23 -12.34
C SER A 159 14.92 -36.47 -11.07
N GLY A 160 13.72 -35.89 -10.96
CA GLY A 160 12.85 -35.96 -9.79
C GLY A 160 13.06 -34.80 -8.79
N GLU A 161 14.15 -34.06 -8.89
CA GLU A 161 14.43 -32.86 -8.08
C GLU A 161 13.41 -31.74 -8.39
N SER A 162 13.00 -30.99 -7.36
CA SER A 162 12.08 -29.87 -7.49
C SER A 162 12.74 -28.55 -7.11
N ILE A 163 12.56 -27.52 -7.94
CA ILE A 163 13.02 -26.15 -7.69
C ILE A 163 11.81 -25.29 -7.32
N MET A 164 11.94 -24.47 -6.28
CA MET A 164 10.96 -23.43 -5.97
C MET A 164 11.27 -22.15 -6.75
N LEU A 165 10.26 -21.59 -7.42
CA LEU A 165 10.38 -20.34 -8.16
C LEU A 165 9.25 -19.37 -7.76
N TYR A 166 9.59 -18.10 -7.56
CA TYR A 166 8.63 -17.03 -7.27
C TYR A 166 8.45 -16.16 -8.52
N VAL A 167 7.28 -16.22 -9.13
CA VAL A 167 6.97 -15.59 -10.43
C VAL A 167 5.71 -14.75 -10.34
N ASP A 168 5.57 -13.76 -11.21
CA ASP A 168 4.28 -13.10 -11.44
C ASP A 168 3.31 -14.11 -12.07
N ARG A 169 2.05 -14.14 -11.62
CA ARG A 169 1.02 -15.01 -12.19
C ARG A 169 0.77 -14.69 -13.68
N TYR A 170 1.01 -13.45 -14.09
CA TYR A 170 0.90 -12.99 -15.48
C TYR A 170 2.24 -12.98 -16.22
N GLU A 171 3.28 -13.64 -15.66
CA GLU A 171 4.57 -13.80 -16.32
C GLU A 171 4.43 -14.70 -17.56
N LEU A 172 5.12 -14.34 -18.64
CA LEU A 172 5.18 -15.17 -19.85
C LEU A 172 6.00 -16.44 -19.59
N VAL A 173 5.60 -17.55 -20.21
CA VAL A 173 6.31 -18.82 -20.11
C VAL A 173 7.77 -18.68 -20.57
N GLU A 174 8.05 -17.88 -21.60
CA GLU A 174 9.42 -17.57 -22.04
C GLU A 174 10.26 -16.96 -20.92
N ASN A 175 9.73 -15.98 -20.20
CA ASN A 175 10.43 -15.33 -19.08
C ASN A 175 10.66 -16.31 -17.92
N VAL A 176 9.73 -17.23 -17.67
CA VAL A 176 9.94 -18.30 -16.68
C VAL A 176 11.09 -19.22 -17.09
N LYS A 177 11.20 -19.57 -18.38
CA LYS A 177 12.34 -20.36 -18.89
C LYS A 177 13.67 -19.63 -18.74
N VAL A 178 13.69 -18.31 -19.01
CA VAL A 178 14.87 -17.46 -18.79
C VAL A 178 15.33 -17.54 -17.32
N MET A 179 14.39 -17.41 -16.36
CA MET A 179 14.69 -17.53 -14.92
C MET A 179 15.23 -18.93 -14.54
N LEU A 180 14.93 -19.95 -15.33
CA LEU A 180 15.35 -21.32 -15.07
C LEU A 180 16.72 -21.67 -15.65
N VAL A 181 17.23 -20.93 -16.65
CA VAL A 181 18.49 -21.28 -17.36
C VAL A 181 19.62 -21.59 -16.37
N GLU A 182 19.87 -20.71 -15.42
CA GLU A 182 20.94 -20.89 -14.42
C GLU A 182 20.64 -22.01 -13.41
N LYS A 183 19.35 -22.33 -13.19
CA LYS A 183 18.90 -23.31 -12.19
C LYS A 183 18.81 -24.74 -12.72
N VAL A 184 18.54 -24.89 -14.02
CA VAL A 184 18.39 -26.20 -14.67
C VAL A 184 19.51 -26.50 -15.67
N GLY A 185 20.28 -25.51 -16.09
CA GLY A 185 21.39 -25.67 -17.04
C GLY A 185 20.97 -25.95 -18.48
N ILE A 186 19.69 -25.72 -18.82
CA ILE A 186 19.12 -25.98 -20.15
C ILE A 186 18.89 -24.63 -20.85
N PRO A 187 19.38 -24.42 -22.08
CA PRO A 187 19.07 -23.22 -22.88
C PRO A 187 17.55 -23.02 -23.09
N VAL A 188 17.09 -21.75 -23.13
CA VAL A 188 15.65 -21.39 -23.21
C VAL A 188 14.93 -22.09 -24.37
N ASP A 189 15.55 -22.15 -25.54
CA ASP A 189 15.04 -22.79 -26.76
C ASP A 189 14.88 -24.32 -26.62
N LYS A 190 15.69 -24.94 -25.76
CA LYS A 190 15.66 -26.38 -25.47
C LYS A 190 14.77 -26.74 -24.29
N GLN A 191 14.41 -25.76 -23.45
CA GLN A 191 13.52 -25.99 -22.32
C GLN A 191 12.09 -26.25 -22.79
N LYS A 192 11.46 -27.29 -22.23
CA LYS A 192 10.03 -27.57 -22.39
C LYS A 192 9.37 -27.61 -21.03
N LEU A 193 8.43 -26.70 -20.82
CA LEU A 193 7.61 -26.66 -19.61
C LEU A 193 6.25 -27.28 -19.92
N SER A 194 5.75 -28.13 -19.03
CA SER A 194 4.42 -28.71 -19.14
C SER A 194 3.64 -28.68 -17.83
N TYR A 195 2.33 -28.54 -17.93
CA TYR A 195 1.41 -28.51 -16.80
C TYR A 195 0.16 -29.30 -17.13
N GLN A 196 -0.26 -30.20 -16.23
CA GLN A 196 -1.44 -31.08 -16.43
C GLN A 196 -1.42 -31.81 -17.80
N GLY A 197 -0.24 -32.30 -18.22
CA GLY A 197 -0.06 -33.00 -19.49
C GLY A 197 -0.05 -32.10 -20.75
N LYS A 198 -0.20 -30.79 -20.61
CA LYS A 198 -0.13 -29.83 -21.71
C LYS A 198 1.22 -29.15 -21.77
N LEU A 199 1.80 -29.06 -22.97
CA LEU A 199 2.99 -28.24 -23.20
C LEU A 199 2.60 -26.75 -23.14
N LEU A 200 3.42 -25.96 -22.45
CA LEU A 200 3.22 -24.52 -22.32
C LEU A 200 3.80 -23.79 -23.53
N ASP A 201 3.07 -22.77 -24.00
CA ASP A 201 3.44 -21.90 -25.11
C ASP A 201 4.19 -20.68 -24.58
N ASP A 202 5.31 -20.33 -25.21
CA ASP A 202 6.21 -19.25 -24.81
C ASP A 202 5.53 -17.88 -24.84
N SER A 203 4.56 -17.68 -25.73
CA SER A 203 3.84 -16.41 -25.87
C SER A 203 2.65 -16.26 -24.90
N ARG A 204 2.41 -17.23 -24.02
CA ARG A 204 1.29 -17.23 -23.08
C ARG A 204 1.76 -17.04 -21.65
N ASP A 205 0.90 -16.43 -20.84
CA ASP A 205 1.14 -16.29 -19.41
C ASP A 205 0.73 -17.54 -18.62
N LEU A 206 1.26 -17.66 -17.38
CA LEU A 206 0.94 -18.76 -16.46
C LEU A 206 -0.54 -18.81 -16.07
N ALA A 207 -1.18 -17.64 -15.89
CA ALA A 207 -2.59 -17.54 -15.54
C ALA A 207 -3.49 -18.21 -16.58
N SER A 208 -3.13 -18.13 -17.87
CA SER A 208 -3.87 -18.70 -18.99
C SER A 208 -3.94 -20.23 -18.98
N TYR A 209 -3.08 -20.88 -18.17
CA TYR A 209 -3.08 -22.32 -17.90
C TYR A 209 -3.62 -22.68 -16.52
N ASN A 210 -4.19 -21.71 -15.79
CA ASN A 210 -4.59 -21.83 -14.39
C ASN A 210 -3.44 -22.26 -13.45
N ILE A 211 -2.19 -21.93 -13.79
CA ILE A 211 -1.05 -22.15 -12.92
C ILE A 211 -1.12 -21.10 -11.81
N GLY A 212 -1.12 -21.58 -10.56
CA GLY A 212 -1.25 -20.75 -9.36
C GLY A 212 -0.32 -21.21 -8.24
N TRP A 213 -0.60 -20.72 -7.03
CA TRP A 213 0.15 -21.05 -5.81
C TRP A 213 0.35 -22.57 -5.66
N HIS A 214 1.61 -22.99 -5.49
CA HIS A 214 2.05 -24.38 -5.35
C HIS A 214 1.77 -25.32 -6.54
N SER A 215 1.48 -24.77 -7.71
CA SER A 215 1.37 -25.60 -8.91
C SER A 215 2.71 -26.27 -9.25
N ILE A 216 2.65 -27.54 -9.65
CA ILE A 216 3.83 -28.30 -10.10
C ILE A 216 3.88 -28.27 -11.63
N VAL A 217 4.90 -27.61 -12.17
CA VAL A 217 5.22 -27.56 -13.60
C VAL A 217 6.40 -28.47 -13.86
N TYR A 218 6.32 -29.30 -14.90
CA TYR A 218 7.39 -30.23 -15.25
C TYR A 218 8.33 -29.60 -16.27
N SER A 219 9.64 -29.76 -16.05
CA SER A 219 10.69 -29.29 -16.96
C SER A 219 11.36 -30.48 -17.65
N GLY A 220 11.33 -30.48 -18.97
CA GLY A 220 12.03 -31.42 -19.86
C GLY A 220 12.92 -30.71 -20.89
N CYS A 221 13.61 -31.50 -21.70
CA CYS A 221 14.40 -31.05 -22.85
C CYS A 221 14.28 -32.03 -24.02
N TYR A 222 14.59 -31.59 -25.23
CA TYR A 222 14.88 -32.53 -26.32
C TYR A 222 16.25 -33.16 -26.06
N LEU A 223 16.25 -34.46 -25.75
CA LEU A 223 17.44 -35.29 -25.93
C LEU A 223 17.49 -35.66 -27.41
N HIS A 224 18.38 -35.01 -28.17
CA HIS A 224 18.81 -35.51 -29.46
C HIS A 224 20.02 -36.41 -29.25
#